data_AF-A0AA38FWJ0-F1
#
_entry.id   AF-A0AA38FWJ0-F1
#
_cell.length_a   1.000
_cell.length_b   1.000
_cell.length_c   1.000
_cell.angle_alpha   90.00
_cell.angle_beta   90.00
_cell.angle_gamma   90.00
#
_symmetry.space_group_name_H-M   'P 1'
#
loop_
_entity.id
_entity.type
_entity.pdbx_description
1 polymer ?
#
loop_
_entity_poly.entity_id
_entity_poly.type
_entity_poly.pdbx_seq_one_letter_code
_entity_poly.pdbx_strand_id
1 'polypeptide(L)'
;MDNGDGIVVGWLGNPIFKDKKGHEIFVHHMPTFFETFPVVLVDEEEIVKADVHFRRVESKYSVEQVGVIVEFYGSELYGVSFDDPTIVKKYARRAQLGNIFELDRATLKSD
;
A
#
# COMPACT_ATOMS: atom_id res chain seq x y z
N MET A 1 11.65 0.05 -18.76
CA MET A 1 11.29 -0.57 -17.47
C MET A 1 12.29 -0.10 -16.44
N ASP A 2 13.54 -0.56 -16.47
CA ASP A 2 14.56 -0.17 -15.47
C ASP A 2 14.88 1.34 -15.42
N ASN A 3 14.89 2.01 -16.58
CA ASN A 3 15.09 3.47 -16.68
C ASN A 3 13.93 4.30 -16.10
N GLY A 4 12.74 3.71 -15.90
CA GLY A 4 11.60 4.39 -15.27
C GLY A 4 11.53 4.04 -13.79
N ASP A 5 11.21 2.77 -13.49
CA ASP A 5 10.92 2.35 -12.11
C ASP A 5 12.17 2.15 -11.25
N GLY A 6 13.30 1.79 -11.87
CA GLY A 6 14.53 1.37 -11.20
C GLY A 6 14.81 -0.12 -11.35
N ILE A 7 15.98 -0.53 -10.86
CA ILE A 7 16.43 -1.94 -10.87
C ILE A 7 15.88 -2.64 -9.62
N VAL A 8 15.25 -3.80 -9.80
CA VAL A 8 14.76 -4.61 -8.66
C VAL A 8 15.93 -5.17 -7.86
N VAL A 9 15.95 -4.84 -6.56
CA VAL A 9 16.96 -5.31 -5.60
C VAL A 9 16.43 -6.53 -4.83
N GLY A 10 15.18 -6.47 -4.38
CA GLY A 10 14.60 -7.53 -3.55
C GLY A 10 13.09 -7.41 -3.39
N TRP A 11 12.45 -8.50 -3.00
CA TRP A 11 11.03 -8.50 -2.63
C TRP A 11 10.90 -8.12 -1.15
N LEU A 12 10.04 -7.14 -0.81
CA LEU A 12 9.89 -6.67 0.56
C LEU A 12 9.04 -7.60 1.44
N GLY A 13 8.30 -8.52 0.83
CA GLY A 13 7.34 -9.39 1.50
C GLY A 13 5.89 -9.06 1.12
N ASN A 14 4.97 -9.90 1.57
CA ASN A 14 3.54 -9.74 1.36
C ASN A 14 2.95 -8.83 2.45
N PRO A 15 2.43 -7.64 2.10
CA PRO A 15 1.76 -6.76 3.05
C PRO A 15 0.34 -7.27 3.34
N ILE A 16 0.01 -7.43 4.62
CA ILE A 16 -1.35 -7.69 5.10
C ILE A 16 -1.82 -6.43 5.84
N PHE A 17 -2.89 -5.81 5.35
CA PHE A 17 -3.49 -4.66 6.00
C PHE A 17 -4.62 -5.13 6.90
N LYS A 18 -4.69 -4.58 8.11
CA LYS A 18 -5.74 -4.90 9.09
C LYS A 18 -6.34 -3.63 9.65
N ASP A 19 -7.65 -3.64 9.88
CA ASP A 19 -8.29 -2.57 10.65
C ASP A 19 -7.94 -2.68 12.15
N LYS A 20 -8.35 -1.68 12.94
CA LYS A 20 -8.15 -1.70 14.41
C LYS A 20 -8.79 -2.89 15.15
N LYS A 21 -9.74 -3.59 14.51
CA LYS A 21 -10.41 -4.77 15.06
C LYS A 21 -9.70 -6.07 14.64
N GLY A 22 -8.68 -5.98 13.79
CA GLY A 22 -7.92 -7.11 13.27
C GLY A 22 -8.51 -7.75 12.01
N HIS A 23 -9.56 -7.17 11.41
CA HIS A 23 -10.09 -7.68 10.14
C HIS A 23 -9.13 -7.34 9.01
N GLU A 24 -8.84 -8.32 8.16
CA GLU A 24 -8.05 -8.09 6.96
C GLU A 24 -8.82 -7.22 5.97
N ILE A 25 -8.09 -6.29 5.37
CA ILE A 25 -8.58 -5.42 4.32
C ILE A 25 -7.57 -5.42 3.17
N PHE A 26 -8.07 -5.30 1.96
CA PHE A 26 -7.31 -5.50 0.72
C PHE A 26 -7.25 -4.21 -0.05
N VAL A 27 -6.08 -3.88 -0.60
CA VAL A 27 -5.92 -2.72 -1.48
C VAL A 27 -6.53 -3.05 -2.84
N HIS A 28 -7.46 -2.22 -3.32
CA HIS A 28 -8.01 -2.37 -4.66
C HIS A 28 -6.94 -2.03 -5.71
N HIS A 29 -6.65 -2.97 -6.59
CA HIS A 29 -5.61 -2.81 -7.61
C HIS A 29 -5.98 -1.77 -8.67
N MET A 30 -4.96 -1.10 -9.22
CA MET A 30 -5.15 -0.18 -10.34
C MET A 30 -5.46 -0.96 -11.63
N PRO A 31 -6.61 -0.70 -12.28
CA PRO A 31 -6.89 -1.29 -13.59
C PRO A 31 -5.99 -0.67 -14.67
N THR A 32 -5.68 -1.45 -15.72
CA THR A 32 -4.71 -1.07 -16.78
C THR A 32 -5.03 0.23 -17.52
N PHE A 33 -6.29 0.67 -17.55
CA PHE A 33 -6.70 1.87 -18.28
C PHE A 33 -6.33 3.18 -17.55
N PHE A 34 -6.06 3.13 -16.25
CA PHE A 34 -5.83 4.33 -15.43
C PHE A 34 -4.34 4.67 -15.34
N GLU A 35 -4.00 5.94 -15.54
CA GLU A 35 -2.65 6.48 -15.22
C GLU A 35 -2.51 6.79 -13.73
N THR A 36 -3.61 7.17 -13.08
CA THR A 36 -3.70 7.39 -11.63
C THR A 36 -5.00 6.81 -11.11
N PHE A 37 -4.98 6.24 -9.90
CA PHE A 37 -6.14 5.59 -9.31
C PHE A 37 -6.12 5.80 -7.79
N PRO A 38 -7.26 6.08 -7.15
CA PRO A 38 -7.31 6.32 -5.72
C PRO A 38 -6.93 5.06 -4.93
N VAL A 39 -6.26 5.24 -3.80
CA VAL A 39 -5.99 4.11 -2.90
C VAL A 39 -7.20 3.89 -2.02
N VAL A 40 -7.87 2.75 -2.25
CA VAL A 40 -9.04 2.30 -1.52
C VAL A 40 -8.75 0.91 -0.97
N LEU A 41 -9.13 0.69 0.28
CA LEU A 41 -9.05 -0.59 0.97
C LEU A 41 -10.46 -1.13 1.22
N VAL A 42 -10.69 -2.37 0.82
CA VAL A 42 -11.97 -3.08 0.89
C VAL A 42 -11.84 -4.32 1.76
N ASP A 43 -12.95 -4.83 2.30
CA ASP A 43 -12.97 -6.16 2.93
C ASP A 43 -13.19 -7.28 1.89
N GLU A 44 -13.36 -8.51 2.37
CA GLU A 44 -13.66 -9.70 1.55
C GLU A 44 -14.98 -9.60 0.77
N GLU A 45 -15.91 -8.73 1.22
CA GLU A 45 -17.21 -8.48 0.57
C GLU A 45 -17.14 -7.28 -0.40
N GLU A 46 -15.94 -6.79 -0.72
CA GLU A 46 -15.67 -5.59 -1.53
C GLU A 46 -16.26 -4.29 -0.95
N ILE A 47 -16.57 -4.27 0.35
CA ILE A 47 -17.06 -3.08 1.05
C ILE A 47 -15.88 -2.21 1.47
N VAL A 48 -15.91 -0.94 1.09
CA VAL A 48 -14.87 0.04 1.45
C VAL A 48 -14.77 0.18 2.97
N LYS A 49 -13.57 -0.05 3.51
CA LYS A 49 -13.24 0.12 4.94
C LYS A 49 -12.29 1.27 5.20
N ALA A 50 -11.37 1.56 4.28
CA ALA A 50 -10.44 2.67 4.41
C ALA A 50 -10.05 3.25 3.04
N ASP A 51 -9.56 4.49 3.03
CA ASP A 51 -9.04 5.15 1.84
C ASP A 51 -7.96 6.19 2.19
N VAL A 52 -7.19 6.58 1.17
CA VAL A 52 -6.25 7.70 1.25
C VAL A 52 -6.89 8.93 0.62
N HIS A 53 -7.47 9.79 1.45
CA HIS A 53 -8.28 10.94 1.01
C HIS A 53 -7.52 11.88 0.10
N PHE A 54 -8.24 12.35 -0.93
CA PHE A 54 -7.86 13.54 -1.69
C PHE A 54 -8.11 14.83 -0.88
N ARG A 55 -9.25 14.92 -0.18
CA ARG A 55 -9.63 16.07 0.67
C ARG A 55 -9.86 15.64 2.12
N ARG A 56 -9.05 16.17 3.05
CA ARG A 56 -9.04 15.74 4.46
C ARG A 56 -10.27 16.16 5.27
N VAL A 57 -10.97 17.23 4.88
CA VAL A 57 -12.03 17.86 5.69
C VAL A 57 -13.29 17.00 5.83
N GLU A 58 -13.55 16.09 4.90
CA GLU A 58 -14.77 15.25 4.89
C GLU A 58 -14.44 13.75 5.04
N SER A 59 -13.22 13.45 5.47
CA SER A 59 -12.73 12.09 5.61
C SER A 59 -13.45 11.33 6.75
N LYS A 60 -14.10 10.21 6.40
CA LYS A 60 -14.69 9.25 7.37
C LYS A 60 -13.96 7.91 7.41
N TYR A 61 -13.22 7.59 6.35
CA TYR A 61 -12.57 6.31 6.13
C TYR A 61 -11.03 6.45 6.10
N SER A 62 -10.48 7.53 6.68
CA SER A 62 -9.02 7.69 6.71
C SER A 62 -8.34 6.55 7.43
N VAL A 63 -7.20 6.15 6.88
CA VAL A 63 -6.23 5.24 7.50
C VAL A 63 -6.04 5.59 8.98
N GLU A 64 -5.92 6.88 9.31
CA GLU A 64 -5.83 7.40 10.68
C GLU A 64 -7.08 7.12 11.54
N GLN A 65 -8.28 7.40 11.03
CA GLN A 65 -9.53 7.22 11.78
C GLN A 65 -9.92 5.75 11.94
N VAL A 66 -9.64 4.95 10.92
CA VAL A 66 -9.91 3.50 10.91
C VAL A 66 -8.87 2.77 11.76
N GLY A 67 -7.66 3.33 11.88
CA GLY A 67 -6.55 2.73 12.63
C GLY A 67 -5.98 1.53 11.89
N VAL A 68 -5.73 1.69 10.59
CA VAL A 68 -5.19 0.61 9.75
C VAL A 68 -3.72 0.38 10.08
N ILE A 69 -3.36 -0.87 10.28
CA ILE A 69 -1.97 -1.32 10.40
C ILE A 69 -1.58 -2.14 9.17
N VAL A 70 -0.28 -2.20 8.88
CA VAL A 70 0.27 -3.12 7.88
C VAL A 70 1.30 -4.04 8.53
N GLU A 71 1.22 -5.32 8.20
CA GLU A 71 2.12 -6.36 8.70
C GLU A 71 2.70 -7.12 7.51
N PHE A 72 4.00 -7.40 7.54
CA PHE A 72 4.70 -8.04 6.42
C PHE A 72 5.01 -9.51 6.68
N TYR A 73 4.68 -10.34 5.69
CA TYR A 73 4.96 -11.77 5.70
C TYR A 73 5.98 -12.14 4.61
N GLY A 74 7.02 -12.87 4.98
CA GLY A 74 8.09 -13.29 4.10
C GLY A 74 9.13 -12.21 3.78
N SER A 75 10.30 -12.68 3.33
CA SER A 75 11.42 -11.86 2.83
C SER A 75 11.93 -10.81 3.83
N GLU A 76 12.27 -9.62 3.34
CA GLU A 76 13.05 -8.60 4.04
C GLU A 76 12.33 -7.97 5.23
N LEU A 77 11.02 -7.70 5.11
CA LEU A 77 10.23 -7.08 6.18
C LEU A 77 9.47 -8.11 7.02
N TYR A 78 9.84 -9.38 6.98
CA TYR A 78 9.12 -10.43 7.70
C TYR A 78 8.97 -10.14 9.21
N GLY A 79 7.73 -10.19 9.70
CA GLY A 79 7.40 -9.99 11.11
C GLY A 79 7.40 -8.53 11.56
N VAL A 80 7.62 -7.59 10.63
CA VAL A 80 7.54 -6.15 10.91
C VAL A 80 6.10 -5.69 10.73
N SER A 81 5.61 -4.94 11.71
CA SER A 81 4.32 -4.24 11.64
C SER A 81 4.52 -2.73 11.76
N PHE A 82 3.70 -1.98 11.03
CA PHE A 82 3.67 -0.53 11.07
C PHE A 82 2.24 -0.05 11.34
N ASP A 83 2.11 0.88 12.27
CA ASP A 83 0.88 1.57 12.63
C ASP A 83 0.93 3.07 12.27
N ASP A 84 2.11 3.62 12.00
CA ASP A 84 2.26 5.01 11.54
C ASP A 84 1.47 5.23 10.23
N PRO A 85 0.49 6.14 10.22
CA PRO A 85 -0.37 6.35 9.05
C PRO A 85 0.38 6.78 7.80
N THR A 86 1.53 7.45 7.93
CA THR A 86 2.34 7.87 6.78
C THR A 86 2.99 6.66 6.12
N ILE A 87 3.53 5.75 6.92
CA ILE A 87 4.14 4.50 6.46
C ILE A 87 3.07 3.56 5.88
N VAL A 88 1.94 3.40 6.55
CA VAL A 88 0.82 2.57 6.06
C VAL A 88 0.32 3.06 4.70
N LYS A 89 0.13 4.38 4.54
CA LYS A 89 -0.26 4.99 3.25
C LYS A 89 0.78 4.77 2.15
N LYS A 90 2.08 4.84 2.48
CA LYS A 90 3.17 4.59 1.54
C LYS A 90 3.07 3.16 1.01
N TYR A 91 2.89 2.17 1.88
CA TYR A 91 2.79 0.78 1.44
C TYR A 91 1.48 0.45 0.74
N ALA A 92 0.35 1.05 1.15
CA ALA A 92 -0.92 0.89 0.45
C ALA A 92 -0.87 1.40 -1.00
N ARG A 93 -0.23 2.55 -1.25
CA ARG A 93 0.00 3.05 -2.63
C ARG A 93 0.85 2.11 -3.48
N ARG A 94 1.83 1.44 -2.88
CA ARG A 94 2.69 0.49 -3.59
C ARG A 94 1.98 -0.83 -3.85
N ALA A 95 1.23 -1.32 -2.88
CA ALA A 95 0.43 -2.55 -2.98
C ALA A 95 -0.65 -2.46 -4.06
N GLN A 96 -1.11 -1.25 -4.38
CA GLN A 96 -2.05 -1.00 -5.49
C GLN A 96 -1.53 -1.52 -6.84
N LEU A 97 -0.22 -1.49 -7.06
CA LEU A 97 0.43 -1.99 -8.27
C LEU A 97 0.78 -3.49 -8.20
N GLY A 98 0.46 -4.17 -7.09
CA GLY A 98 0.77 -5.57 -6.84
C GLY A 98 1.87 -5.75 -5.81
N ASN A 99 2.76 -6.72 -6.06
CA ASN A 99 3.84 -7.08 -5.13
C ASN A 99 4.82 -5.92 -4.93
N ILE A 100 5.30 -5.75 -3.69
CA ILE A 100 6.18 -4.64 -3.33
C ILE A 100 7.65 -5.09 -3.38
N PHE A 101 8.45 -4.38 -4.19
CA PHE A 101 9.87 -4.63 -4.37
C PHE A 101 10.72 -3.42 -3.99
N GLU A 102 11.91 -3.63 -3.44
CA GLU A 102 12.93 -2.59 -3.35
C GLU A 102 13.51 -2.31 -4.74
N LEU A 103 13.61 -1.02 -5.08
CA LEU A 103 14.08 -0.55 -6.39
C LEU A 103 15.25 0.39 -6.19
N ASP A 104 16.39 0.08 -6.82
CA ASP A 104 17.52 1.00 -6.95
C ASP A 104 17.29 1.91 -8.16
N ARG A 105 17.05 3.19 -7.88
CA ARG A 105 16.89 4.24 -8.89
C ARG A 105 18.16 5.06 -9.11
N ALA A 106 19.18 4.92 -8.24
CA ALA A 106 20.38 5.74 -8.30
C ALA A 106 21.33 5.30 -9.43
N THR A 107 21.45 3.99 -9.65
CA THR A 107 22.37 3.44 -10.65
C THR A 107 22.08 3.93 -12.07
N LEU A 108 20.80 4.00 -12.46
CA LEU A 108 20.40 4.43 -13.80
C LEU A 108 19.85 5.87 -13.85
N LYS A 109 19.76 6.56 -12.71
CA LYS A 109 19.04 7.84 -12.56
C LYS A 109 17.61 7.73 -13.09
N SER A 110 16.92 6.67 -12.70
CA SER A 110 15.58 6.36 -13.21
C SER A 110 14.57 7.45 -12.84
N ASP A 111 13.74 7.82 -13.82
CA ASP A 111 12.85 8.99 -13.82
C ASP A 111 11.74 8.98 -12.75
#